data_AF-A0A4Q5R171-F1
#
_entry.id   AF-A0A4Q5R171-F1
#
_cell.length_a   1.000
_cell.length_b   1.000
_cell.length_c   1.000
_cell.angle_alpha   90.00
_cell.angle_beta   90.00
_cell.angle_gamma   90.00
#
_symmetry.space_group_name_H-M   'P 1'
#
loop_
_entity.id
_entity.type
_entity.pdbx_description
1 polymer ?
#
loop_
_entity_poly.entity_id
_entity_poly.type
_entity_poly.pdbx_seq_one_letter_code
_entity_poly.pdbx_strand_id
1 'polypeptide(L)'
;MEPTPRINIHSNVPSVYSGNYRVTDKALENYGVAREKFGSTDVLMPDGSSFNVKDYQYRLDNGNLGMYLIPVNEYGTITGTDGKEYWASQLVDTYIRDALKLSATDPLYAFVYYIHPELNHNTLPGFAQTEKMEMGITHLGAYYGRGVTSNSPPLYHNRTWGVVGPTFGYPGNIMTISMTGVDQAMLNKNFILTDKFLNYGVRFPKDYKNSAFRMIDINTCLMFYRDWIMEENYLKTDSSWFTYCAAHKTLVTTVALNLPHNRNAFKEIYGETEGAQFFDLFCKNYFALVGEEFTPDQETNFEPLWRKEGLSTAQIKPFTVKEYYAYDTARREGTLDTFTGFRPRRPTQATGWAPQQAADVILNFIEAYAGFQYAGAIVCCSTIMGYMTEVTERMGISEDEYIQTALPILETIMMAHAMIYAAKGATSDYEKSTYYLQTFGALYLG
;
A
#
# COMPACT_ATOMS: atom_id res chain seq x y z
N MET A 1 7.66 -13.49 -15.90
CA MET A 1 7.40 -14.07 -14.57
C MET A 1 6.02 -14.67 -14.62
N GLU A 2 5.88 -15.97 -14.36
CA GLU A 2 4.55 -16.50 -14.05
C GLU A 2 4.02 -15.74 -12.82
N PRO A 3 2.73 -15.36 -12.79
CA PRO A 3 2.16 -14.74 -11.61
C PRO A 3 2.31 -15.73 -10.45
N THR A 4 2.99 -15.30 -9.38
CA THR A 4 3.03 -16.07 -8.13
C THR A 4 1.59 -16.44 -7.79
N PRO A 5 1.26 -17.74 -7.63
CA PRO A 5 -0.13 -18.15 -7.42
C PRO A 5 -0.68 -17.40 -6.22
N ARG A 6 -1.82 -16.71 -6.41
CA ARG A 6 -2.49 -15.95 -5.36
C ARG A 6 -2.62 -16.84 -4.12
N ILE A 7 -2.20 -16.32 -2.97
CA ILE A 7 -2.39 -17.00 -1.69
C ILE A 7 -3.88 -17.18 -1.49
N ASN A 8 -4.33 -18.42 -1.27
CA ASN A 8 -5.69 -18.64 -0.80
C ASN A 8 -5.78 -18.23 0.67
N ILE A 9 -6.21 -17.01 0.93
CA ILE A 9 -6.36 -16.46 2.29
C ILE A 9 -7.44 -17.18 3.08
N HIS A 10 -8.32 -17.94 2.43
CA HIS A 10 -9.34 -18.80 3.07
C HIS A 10 -8.86 -20.25 3.24
N SER A 11 -7.54 -20.46 3.25
CA SER A 11 -6.96 -21.77 3.42
C SER A 11 -7.25 -22.35 4.81
N ASN A 12 -7.75 -23.58 4.84
CA ASN A 12 -7.89 -24.38 6.07
C ASN A 12 -6.57 -25.00 6.54
N VAL A 13 -5.46 -24.77 5.81
CA VAL A 13 -4.13 -25.25 6.20
C VAL A 13 -3.68 -24.50 7.46
N PRO A 14 -3.16 -25.22 8.48
CA PRO A 14 -2.63 -24.58 9.68
C PRO A 14 -1.53 -23.57 9.37
N SER A 15 -1.54 -22.44 10.09
CA SER A 15 -0.52 -21.42 10.00
C SER A 15 0.82 -21.92 10.53
N VAL A 16 1.90 -21.67 9.80
CA VAL A 16 3.26 -22.05 10.20
C VAL A 16 4.06 -20.82 10.61
N TYR A 17 4.49 -20.76 11.87
CA TYR A 17 5.41 -19.73 12.35
C TYR A 17 6.84 -20.25 12.25
N SER A 18 7.61 -19.72 11.30
CA SER A 18 8.99 -20.14 11.02
C SER A 18 10.03 -19.20 11.60
N GLY A 19 11.26 -19.70 11.72
CA GLY A 19 12.39 -18.97 12.30
C GLY A 19 12.70 -19.39 13.74
N ASN A 20 13.68 -18.73 14.34
CA ASN A 20 14.18 -19.05 15.68
C ASN A 20 13.37 -18.39 16.81
N TYR A 21 12.37 -17.57 16.46
CA TYR A 21 11.63 -16.74 17.40
C TYR A 21 10.13 -17.00 17.33
N ARG A 22 9.45 -16.74 18.45
CA ARG A 22 8.00 -16.88 18.59
C ARG A 22 7.45 -15.71 19.40
N VAL A 23 6.21 -15.31 19.13
CA VAL A 23 5.49 -14.34 19.97
C VAL A 23 5.34 -14.93 21.39
N THR A 24 5.59 -14.16 22.43
CA THR A 24 5.43 -14.63 23.83
C THR A 24 3.95 -14.68 24.22
N ASP A 25 3.59 -15.52 25.20
CA ASP A 25 2.20 -15.57 25.69
C ASP A 25 1.75 -14.22 26.24
N LYS A 26 2.66 -13.49 26.90
CA LYS A 26 2.41 -12.11 27.36
C LYS A 26 2.06 -11.16 26.21
N ALA A 27 2.78 -11.23 25.09
CA ALA A 27 2.47 -10.39 23.93
C ALA A 27 1.14 -10.81 23.27
N LEU A 28 0.83 -12.11 23.22
CA LEU A 28 -0.44 -12.61 22.72
C LEU A 28 -1.63 -12.15 23.58
N GLU A 29 -1.50 -12.20 24.91
CA GLU A 29 -2.47 -11.66 25.87
C GLU A 29 -2.71 -10.17 25.61
N ASN A 30 -1.65 -9.40 25.38
CA ASN A 30 -1.74 -7.96 25.12
C ASN A 30 -2.51 -7.64 23.83
N TYR A 31 -2.38 -8.47 22.78
CA TYR A 31 -3.15 -8.33 21.55
C TYR A 31 -4.54 -9.00 21.64
N GLY A 32 -4.86 -9.72 22.71
CA GLY A 32 -6.10 -10.48 22.82
C GLY A 32 -6.23 -11.57 21.75
N VAL A 33 -5.11 -12.18 21.32
CA VAL A 33 -5.07 -13.14 20.22
C VAL A 33 -4.53 -14.49 20.67
N ALA A 34 -5.18 -15.59 20.28
CA ALA A 34 -4.64 -16.92 20.48
C ALA A 34 -3.46 -17.17 19.53
N ARG A 35 -2.48 -17.97 19.96
CA ARG A 35 -1.24 -18.21 19.22
C ARG A 35 -1.49 -18.71 17.79
N GLU A 36 -2.40 -19.64 17.64
CA GLU A 36 -2.80 -20.25 16.36
C GLU A 36 -3.58 -19.29 15.44
N LYS A 37 -4.09 -18.18 15.99
CA LYS A 37 -4.81 -17.15 15.24
C LYS A 37 -3.97 -15.91 14.93
N PHE A 38 -2.74 -15.84 15.40
CA PHE A 38 -1.85 -14.71 15.12
C PHE A 38 -1.63 -14.55 13.60
N GLY A 39 -1.92 -13.36 13.08
CA GLY A 39 -1.85 -13.14 11.64
C GLY A 39 -3.09 -13.59 10.85
N SER A 40 -4.20 -13.89 11.54
CA SER A 40 -5.46 -14.27 10.89
C SER A 40 -6.67 -13.64 11.58
N THR A 41 -7.81 -13.65 10.89
CA THR A 41 -9.03 -12.97 11.28
C THR A 41 -10.23 -13.91 11.19
N ASP A 42 -10.95 -14.06 12.29
CA ASP A 42 -12.22 -14.78 12.34
C ASP A 42 -13.38 -13.82 12.05
N VAL A 43 -14.13 -14.12 10.98
CA VAL A 43 -15.36 -13.43 10.62
C VAL A 43 -16.54 -14.15 11.26
N LEU A 44 -17.25 -13.45 12.15
CA LEU A 44 -18.46 -13.93 12.81
C LEU A 44 -19.69 -13.73 11.93
N MET A 45 -20.42 -14.82 11.70
CA MET A 45 -21.64 -14.82 10.91
C MET A 45 -22.89 -14.67 11.79
N PRO A 46 -24.00 -14.09 11.27
CA PRO A 46 -25.24 -13.93 12.03
C PRO A 46 -25.87 -15.23 12.53
N ASP A 47 -25.61 -16.36 11.85
CA ASP A 47 -26.11 -17.69 12.23
C ASP A 47 -25.28 -18.35 13.35
N GLY A 48 -24.28 -17.65 13.89
CA GLY A 48 -23.37 -18.14 14.92
C GLY A 48 -22.19 -18.95 14.37
N SER A 49 -22.11 -19.17 13.06
CA SER A 49 -20.92 -19.76 12.42
C SER A 49 -19.80 -18.72 12.27
N SER A 50 -18.62 -19.19 11.88
CA SER A 50 -17.50 -18.31 11.52
C SER A 50 -16.61 -18.96 10.47
N PHE A 51 -15.83 -18.13 9.79
CA PHE A 51 -14.71 -18.57 8.95
C PHE A 51 -13.47 -17.73 9.23
N ASN A 52 -12.30 -18.30 8.95
CA ASN A 52 -11.01 -17.69 9.24
C ASN A 52 -10.32 -17.22 7.96
N VAL A 53 -9.71 -16.05 8.02
CA VAL A 53 -9.01 -15.38 6.92
C VAL A 53 -7.55 -15.19 7.33
N LYS A 54 -6.61 -15.74 6.55
CA LYS A 54 -5.16 -15.65 6.77
C LYS A 54 -4.56 -14.37 6.15
N ASP A 55 -5.15 -13.23 6.49
CA ASP A 55 -4.92 -11.92 5.85
C ASP A 55 -3.52 -11.31 6.06
N TYR A 56 -2.82 -11.64 7.16
CA TYR A 56 -1.47 -11.16 7.41
C TYR A 56 -0.37 -12.19 7.12
N GLN A 57 -0.73 -13.36 6.59
CA GLN A 57 0.18 -14.47 6.34
C GLN A 57 0.61 -14.53 4.87
N TYR A 58 1.80 -15.08 4.64
CA TYR A 58 2.39 -15.22 3.32
C TYR A 58 2.94 -16.63 3.09
N ARG A 59 3.19 -16.96 1.83
CA ARG A 59 3.81 -18.24 1.47
C ARG A 59 5.30 -18.20 1.84
N LEU A 60 5.72 -19.11 2.69
CA LEU A 60 7.10 -19.29 3.12
C LEU A 60 7.90 -20.10 2.09
N ASP A 61 9.22 -20.11 2.19
CA ASP A 61 10.12 -20.82 1.24
C ASP A 61 9.86 -22.33 1.17
N ASN A 62 9.34 -22.90 2.26
CA ASN A 62 8.94 -24.31 2.34
C ASN A 62 7.55 -24.59 1.72
N GLY A 63 6.90 -23.57 1.13
CA GLY A 63 5.59 -23.65 0.51
C GLY A 63 4.41 -23.51 1.49
N ASN A 64 4.64 -23.53 2.81
CA ASN A 64 3.59 -23.38 3.81
C ASN A 64 3.08 -21.93 3.88
N LEU A 65 1.87 -21.77 4.39
CA LEU A 65 1.29 -20.47 4.69
C LEU A 65 1.61 -20.09 6.15
N GLY A 66 2.12 -18.89 6.36
CA GLY A 66 2.41 -18.41 7.71
C GLY A 66 3.30 -17.17 7.73
N MET A 67 4.21 -17.09 8.72
CA MET A 67 5.06 -15.92 8.94
C MET A 67 6.44 -16.32 9.46
N TYR A 68 7.47 -15.59 9.07
CA TYR A 68 8.74 -15.48 9.80
C TYR A 68 8.63 -14.37 10.85
N LEU A 69 8.98 -14.71 12.08
CA LEU A 69 8.95 -13.77 13.20
C LEU A 69 10.38 -13.35 13.57
N ILE A 70 10.61 -12.05 13.59
CA ILE A 70 11.89 -11.46 13.98
C ILE A 70 11.61 -10.44 15.09
N PRO A 71 12.20 -10.59 16.29
CA PRO A 71 12.04 -9.60 17.35
C PRO A 71 12.75 -8.31 16.96
N VAL A 72 12.12 -7.19 17.29
CA VAL A 72 12.72 -5.87 17.12
C VAL A 72 12.76 -5.17 18.48
N ASN A 73 13.90 -4.57 18.77
CA ASN A 73 14.12 -3.69 19.91
C ASN A 73 14.89 -2.47 19.40
N GLU A 74 14.33 -1.29 19.59
CA GLU A 74 14.82 -0.04 19.02
C GLU A 74 16.19 0.36 19.58
N TYR A 75 16.46 0.02 20.85
CA TYR A 75 17.64 0.49 21.58
C TYR A 75 18.29 -0.57 22.47
N GLY A 76 17.92 -1.84 22.30
CA GLY A 76 18.41 -2.91 23.16
C GLY A 76 19.04 -4.06 22.39
N THR A 77 19.94 -4.74 23.08
CA THR A 77 20.38 -6.06 22.70
C THR A 77 19.30 -7.08 23.06
N ILE A 78 19.33 -8.21 22.36
CA ILE A 78 18.58 -9.41 22.75
C ILE A 78 19.56 -10.57 22.87
N THR A 79 19.24 -11.47 23.79
CA THR A 79 19.94 -12.74 23.90
C THR A 79 19.48 -13.67 22.78
N GLY A 80 20.41 -14.03 21.88
CA GLY A 80 20.19 -15.02 20.84
C GLY A 80 20.06 -16.44 21.40
N THR A 81 19.67 -17.37 20.53
CA THR A 81 19.54 -18.79 20.89
C THR A 81 20.86 -19.46 21.27
N ASP A 82 21.99 -18.85 20.90
CA ASP A 82 23.35 -19.24 21.29
C ASP A 82 23.83 -18.59 22.60
N GLY A 83 22.97 -17.84 23.29
CA GLY A 83 23.27 -17.15 24.53
C GLY A 83 24.05 -15.84 24.38
N LYS A 84 24.32 -15.37 23.15
CA LYS A 84 25.03 -14.10 22.91
C LYS A 84 24.07 -12.92 22.78
N GLU A 85 24.55 -11.74 23.12
CA GLU A 85 23.81 -10.50 22.91
C GLU A 85 23.98 -9.97 21.48
N TYR A 86 22.86 -9.70 20.81
CA TYR A 86 22.81 -9.10 19.47
C TYR A 86 22.00 -7.82 19.53
N TRP A 87 22.39 -6.78 18.79
CA TRP A 87 21.47 -5.68 18.52
C TRP A 87 20.24 -6.22 17.78
N ALA A 88 19.02 -5.98 18.28
CA ALA A 88 17.84 -6.55 17.63
C ALA A 88 17.67 -6.09 16.18
N SER A 89 18.05 -4.85 15.88
CA SER A 89 18.10 -4.33 14.51
C SER A 89 19.06 -5.10 13.60
N GLN A 90 20.13 -5.68 14.14
CA GLN A 90 21.07 -6.50 13.38
C GLN A 90 20.41 -7.79 12.87
N LEU A 91 19.44 -8.34 13.60
CA LEU A 91 18.71 -9.54 13.15
C LEU A 91 17.84 -9.23 11.95
N VAL A 92 17.15 -8.09 11.97
CA VAL A 92 16.38 -7.59 10.83
C VAL A 92 17.30 -7.31 9.65
N ASP A 93 18.42 -6.61 9.88
CA ASP A 93 19.40 -6.31 8.83
C ASP A 93 19.93 -7.59 8.20
N THR A 94 20.34 -8.57 9.01
CA THR A 94 20.88 -9.85 8.53
C THR A 94 19.85 -10.57 7.68
N TYR A 95 18.62 -10.71 8.18
CA TYR A 95 17.56 -11.40 7.44
C TYR A 95 17.25 -10.73 6.09
N ILE A 96 17.10 -9.40 6.06
CA ILE A 96 16.80 -8.68 4.82
C ILE A 96 18.00 -8.74 3.87
N ARG A 97 19.23 -8.61 4.36
CA ARG A 97 20.44 -8.69 3.54
C ARG A 97 20.59 -10.07 2.91
N ASP A 98 20.36 -11.14 3.68
CA ASP A 98 20.42 -12.50 3.16
C ASP A 98 19.35 -12.72 2.08
N ALA A 99 18.11 -12.29 2.33
CA ALA A 99 17.00 -12.39 1.38
C ALA A 99 17.27 -11.63 0.07
N LEU A 100 17.93 -10.47 0.17
CA LEU A 100 18.26 -9.60 -0.96
C LEU A 100 19.67 -9.83 -1.54
N LYS A 101 20.43 -10.79 -0.99
CA LYS A 101 21.83 -11.08 -1.35
C LYS A 101 22.75 -9.85 -1.29
N LEU A 102 22.55 -9.01 -0.27
CA LEU A 102 23.33 -7.80 -0.02
C LEU A 102 24.56 -8.11 0.84
N SER A 103 25.65 -7.40 0.59
CA SER A 103 26.82 -7.41 1.47
C SER A 103 26.52 -6.72 2.81
N ALA A 104 27.44 -6.82 3.78
CA ALA A 104 27.30 -6.15 5.07
C ALA A 104 27.32 -4.60 4.97
N THR A 105 27.94 -4.06 3.91
CA THR A 105 28.11 -2.61 3.71
C THR A 105 27.11 -2.02 2.72
N ASP A 106 26.37 -2.85 2.00
CA ASP A 106 25.44 -2.37 0.99
C ASP A 106 24.29 -1.55 1.62
N PRO A 107 23.74 -0.56 0.89
CA PRO A 107 22.55 0.16 1.32
C PRO A 107 21.36 -0.79 1.50
N LEU A 108 20.65 -0.65 2.62
CA LEU A 108 19.46 -1.42 2.94
C LEU A 108 18.24 -0.51 2.88
N TYR A 109 17.26 -0.89 2.06
CA TYR A 109 15.95 -0.24 2.04
C TYR A 109 14.86 -1.30 1.96
N ALA A 110 13.85 -1.19 2.81
CA ALA A 110 12.66 -2.01 2.73
C ALA A 110 11.44 -1.22 3.20
N PHE A 111 10.25 -1.56 2.71
CA PHE A 111 9.01 -1.00 3.23
C PHE A 111 8.58 -1.75 4.48
N VAL A 112 7.91 -1.04 5.39
CA VAL A 112 7.33 -1.60 6.61
C VAL A 112 5.87 -1.24 6.62
N TYR A 113 4.97 -2.22 6.54
CA TYR A 113 3.54 -1.98 6.78
C TYR A 113 3.13 -2.55 8.13
N TYR A 114 2.49 -1.71 8.93
CA TYR A 114 2.07 -2.05 10.28
C TYR A 114 0.68 -2.66 10.25
N ILE A 115 0.46 -3.66 11.10
CA ILE A 115 -0.81 -4.40 11.19
C ILE A 115 -1.39 -4.33 12.60
N HIS A 116 -2.69 -4.57 12.72
CA HIS A 116 -3.40 -4.73 14.00
C HIS A 116 -3.76 -6.20 14.25
N PRO A 117 -2.96 -6.98 15.02
CA PRO A 117 -3.29 -8.35 15.40
C PRO A 117 -4.51 -8.47 16.32
N GLU A 118 -4.88 -7.39 17.01
CA GLU A 118 -6.05 -7.32 17.89
C GLU A 118 -7.37 -7.24 17.11
N LEU A 119 -7.33 -6.79 15.86
CA LEU A 119 -8.49 -6.79 14.96
C LEU A 119 -8.72 -8.18 14.32
N ASN A 120 -8.52 -9.25 15.08
CA ASN A 120 -8.57 -10.62 14.58
C ASN A 120 -9.95 -11.29 14.68
N HIS A 121 -10.95 -10.61 15.23
CA HIS A 121 -12.24 -11.24 15.49
C HIS A 121 -13.36 -10.21 15.57
N ASN A 122 -14.32 -10.28 14.66
CA ASN A 122 -15.49 -9.42 14.66
C ASN A 122 -16.58 -9.93 13.70
N THR A 123 -17.75 -9.29 13.78
CA THR A 123 -18.77 -9.35 12.73
C THR A 123 -18.36 -8.47 11.55
N LEU A 124 -18.96 -8.70 10.39
CA LEU A 124 -18.73 -7.88 9.19
C LEU A 124 -19.05 -6.38 9.37
N PRO A 125 -20.22 -5.99 9.94
CA PRO A 125 -20.48 -4.59 10.25
C PRO A 125 -19.44 -4.00 11.22
N GLY A 126 -18.93 -4.82 12.15
CA GLY A 126 -17.87 -4.41 13.06
C GLY A 126 -16.55 -4.15 12.34
N PHE A 127 -16.12 -5.03 11.43
CA PHE A 127 -14.91 -4.82 10.63
C PHE A 127 -15.01 -3.59 9.73
N ALA A 128 -16.20 -3.28 9.21
CA ALA A 128 -16.42 -2.12 8.38
C ALA A 128 -16.17 -0.77 9.09
N GLN A 129 -16.09 -0.78 10.43
CA GLN A 129 -15.81 0.40 11.26
C GLN A 129 -14.36 0.44 11.78
N THR A 130 -13.49 -0.42 11.27
CA THR A 130 -12.09 -0.55 11.70
C THR A 130 -11.13 -0.43 10.51
N GLU A 131 -9.83 -0.47 10.79
CA GLU A 131 -8.76 -0.51 9.79
C GLU A 131 -8.84 -1.73 8.88
N LYS A 132 -9.68 -2.75 9.18
CA LYS A 132 -9.94 -3.88 8.27
C LYS A 132 -10.52 -3.48 6.92
N MET A 133 -11.17 -2.32 6.83
CA MET A 133 -11.55 -1.69 5.57
C MET A 133 -10.36 -1.45 4.64
N GLU A 134 -9.17 -1.24 5.23
CA GLU A 134 -7.88 -1.06 4.55
C GLU A 134 -7.00 -2.31 4.77
N MET A 135 -7.62 -3.49 4.81
CA MET A 135 -6.97 -4.79 5.07
C MET A 135 -6.20 -4.87 6.40
N GLY A 136 -6.52 -4.01 7.36
CA GLY A 136 -5.86 -3.95 8.67
C GLY A 136 -4.49 -3.28 8.64
N ILE A 137 -4.15 -2.60 7.54
CA ILE A 137 -2.91 -1.85 7.36
C ILE A 137 -3.10 -0.44 7.92
N THR A 138 -2.30 -0.08 8.91
CA THR A 138 -2.45 1.18 9.66
C THR A 138 -1.51 2.26 9.12
N HIS A 139 -0.31 1.83 8.76
CA HIS A 139 0.77 2.70 8.35
C HIS A 139 1.72 2.00 7.39
N LEU A 140 2.27 2.73 6.44
CA LEU A 140 3.33 2.31 5.52
C LEU A 140 4.53 3.24 5.69
N GLY A 141 5.57 2.71 6.33
CA GLY A 141 6.87 3.32 6.48
C GLY A 141 7.93 2.64 5.62
N ALA A 142 9.18 2.98 5.88
CA ALA A 142 10.35 2.30 5.34
C ALA A 142 11.39 2.06 6.43
N TYR A 143 12.36 1.21 6.14
CA TYR A 143 13.47 0.83 7.00
C TYR A 143 14.79 1.00 6.26
N TYR A 144 15.74 1.71 6.87
CA TYR A 144 17.04 2.05 6.26
C TYR A 144 18.20 1.19 6.76
N GLY A 145 17.91 0.16 7.56
CA GLY A 145 18.92 -0.60 8.30
C GLY A 145 19.25 0.02 9.66
N ARG A 146 19.99 -0.72 10.48
CA ARG A 146 20.52 -0.28 11.78
C ARG A 146 19.46 0.31 12.73
N GLY A 147 18.22 -0.19 12.67
CA GLY A 147 17.13 0.24 13.56
C GLY A 147 16.42 1.53 13.14
N VAL A 148 16.83 2.16 12.02
CA VAL A 148 16.27 3.43 11.57
C VAL A 148 15.08 3.21 10.65
N THR A 149 13.90 3.68 11.05
CA THR A 149 12.72 3.73 10.19
C THR A 149 12.49 5.12 9.61
N SER A 150 11.73 5.17 8.53
CA SER A 150 11.33 6.38 7.82
C SER A 150 9.82 6.39 7.67
N ASN A 151 9.19 7.27 8.44
CA ASN A 151 7.76 7.49 8.43
C ASN A 151 7.46 8.87 7.87
N SER A 152 6.23 9.07 7.41
CA SER A 152 5.71 10.36 7.00
C SER A 152 4.46 10.62 7.85
N PRO A 153 4.50 11.47 8.90
CA PRO A 153 5.60 12.37 9.27
C PRO A 153 6.93 11.75 9.68
N PRO A 154 8.06 12.46 9.50
CA PRO A 154 9.35 12.02 10.03
C PRO A 154 9.35 11.81 11.55
N LEU A 155 8.49 12.55 12.26
CA LEU A 155 8.29 12.43 13.70
C LEU A 155 7.23 11.38 14.07
N TYR A 156 6.51 10.83 13.09
CA TYR A 156 5.63 9.69 13.33
C TYR A 156 6.48 8.49 13.73
N HIS A 157 6.24 7.99 14.94
CA HIS A 157 7.09 7.00 15.64
C HIS A 157 8.55 7.45 15.84
N ASN A 158 8.90 8.74 15.69
CA ASN A 158 10.26 9.26 15.91
C ASN A 158 11.41 8.43 15.28
N ARG A 159 11.21 7.91 14.06
CA ARG A 159 12.16 7.03 13.33
C ARG A 159 12.43 5.68 14.00
N THR A 160 11.47 5.19 14.78
CA THR A 160 11.52 3.91 15.43
C THR A 160 10.45 2.95 14.89
N TRP A 161 10.51 1.68 15.33
CA TRP A 161 9.60 0.64 14.88
C TRP A 161 8.26 0.67 15.62
N GLY A 162 8.25 1.05 16.89
CA GLY A 162 7.07 1.10 17.73
C GLY A 162 6.32 2.42 17.64
N VAL A 163 5.01 2.35 17.83
CA VAL A 163 4.19 3.54 18.10
C VAL A 163 4.41 3.95 19.55
N VAL A 164 4.72 5.21 19.80
CA VAL A 164 4.75 5.74 21.18
C VAL A 164 3.32 5.96 21.65
N GLY A 165 2.83 5.13 22.58
CA GLY A 165 1.47 5.19 23.12
C GLY A 165 1.27 4.29 24.35
N PRO A 166 0.06 4.29 24.95
CA PRO A 166 -0.26 3.43 26.12
C PRO A 166 -0.35 1.94 25.77
N THR A 167 -0.41 1.62 24.47
CA THR A 167 -0.47 0.28 23.90
C THR A 167 0.90 -0.17 23.41
N PHE A 168 1.15 -1.48 23.45
CA PHE A 168 2.34 -2.13 22.89
C PHE A 168 2.47 -1.84 21.38
N GLY A 169 3.69 -1.79 20.84
CA GLY A 169 3.92 -1.47 19.44
C GLY A 169 3.22 -2.43 18.46
N TYR A 170 2.79 -1.93 17.31
CA TYR A 170 2.22 -2.75 16.24
C TYR A 170 3.33 -3.53 15.54
N PRO A 171 3.15 -4.85 15.28
CA PRO A 171 4.10 -5.58 14.45
C PRO A 171 4.08 -5.03 13.02
N GLY A 172 5.25 -5.03 12.39
CA GLY A 172 5.43 -4.61 11.01
C GLY A 172 5.80 -5.78 10.12
N ASN A 173 5.20 -5.86 8.95
CA ASN A 173 5.60 -6.76 7.88
C ASN A 173 6.54 -6.03 6.91
N ILE A 174 7.56 -6.75 6.45
CA ILE A 174 8.58 -6.22 5.55
C ILE A 174 8.24 -6.55 4.11
N MET A 175 8.25 -5.53 3.26
CA MET A 175 8.17 -5.69 1.81
C MET A 175 9.43 -5.13 1.16
N THR A 176 9.91 -5.82 0.14
CA THR A 176 11.05 -5.37 -0.66
C THR A 176 10.62 -5.22 -2.10
N ILE A 177 11.25 -4.28 -2.81
CA ILE A 177 11.07 -4.09 -4.25
C ILE A 177 12.40 -4.38 -4.93
N SER A 178 12.37 -5.20 -5.96
CA SER A 178 13.48 -5.41 -6.88
C SER A 178 13.07 -5.02 -8.30
N MET A 179 14.04 -4.65 -9.13
CA MET A 179 13.79 -4.30 -10.53
C MET A 179 14.69 -5.13 -11.45
N THR A 180 14.09 -5.76 -12.44
CA THR A 180 14.79 -6.65 -13.38
C THR A 180 15.99 -5.95 -14.03
N GLY A 181 17.17 -6.55 -13.87
CA GLY A 181 18.41 -6.04 -14.46
C GLY A 181 19.03 -4.87 -13.69
N VAL A 182 18.61 -4.60 -12.46
CA VAL A 182 19.20 -3.58 -11.59
C VAL A 182 19.74 -4.23 -10.32
N ASP A 183 20.98 -3.89 -9.97
CA ASP A 183 21.61 -4.31 -8.73
C ASP A 183 20.80 -3.79 -7.50
N GLN A 184 20.55 -4.66 -6.52
CA GLN A 184 19.68 -4.32 -5.40
C GLN A 184 20.31 -3.27 -4.47
N ALA A 185 21.64 -3.27 -4.31
CA ALA A 185 22.33 -2.26 -3.51
C ALA A 185 22.22 -0.88 -4.17
N MET A 186 22.38 -0.81 -5.49
CA MET A 186 22.16 0.39 -6.30
C MET A 186 20.72 0.90 -6.19
N LEU A 187 19.74 0.00 -6.27
CA LEU A 187 18.33 0.36 -6.17
C LEU A 187 17.99 0.90 -4.77
N ASN A 188 18.40 0.18 -3.71
CA ASN A 188 18.19 0.59 -2.31
C ASN A 188 18.80 1.96 -2.03
N LYS A 189 20.01 2.22 -2.56
CA LYS A 189 20.65 3.53 -2.48
C LYS A 189 19.76 4.63 -3.08
N ASN A 190 19.17 4.37 -4.24
CA ASN A 190 18.28 5.33 -4.91
C ASN A 190 16.99 5.60 -4.14
N PHE A 191 16.42 4.56 -3.52
CA PHE A 191 15.27 4.69 -2.63
C PHE A 191 15.61 5.54 -1.41
N ILE A 192 16.76 5.32 -0.76
CA ILE A 192 17.19 6.11 0.40
C ILE A 192 17.34 7.58 0.05
N LEU A 193 17.95 7.90 -1.11
CA LEU A 193 18.09 9.29 -1.57
C LEU A 193 16.71 9.93 -1.73
N THR A 194 15.85 9.32 -2.54
CA THR A 194 14.49 9.83 -2.81
C THR A 194 13.68 10.01 -1.53
N ASP A 195 13.65 8.99 -0.67
CA ASP A 195 12.85 8.98 0.56
C ASP A 195 13.33 10.07 1.53
N LYS A 196 14.64 10.21 1.74
CA LYS A 196 15.17 11.28 2.61
C LYS A 196 14.79 12.68 2.12
N PHE A 197 14.88 12.95 0.82
CA PHE A 197 14.52 14.26 0.27
C PHE A 197 13.03 14.56 0.39
N LEU A 198 12.18 13.59 0.04
CA LEU A 198 10.72 13.77 0.11
C LEU A 198 10.22 13.85 1.55
N ASN A 199 10.80 13.11 2.49
CA ASN A 199 10.45 13.21 3.90
C ASN A 199 11.02 14.45 4.59
N TYR A 200 12.00 15.14 4.01
CA TYR A 200 12.52 16.36 4.61
C TYR A 200 11.51 17.52 4.50
N GLY A 201 10.89 17.86 5.63
CA GLY A 201 9.94 18.98 5.71
C GLY A 201 8.55 18.69 5.14
N VAL A 202 8.19 17.40 4.99
CA VAL A 202 6.88 16.97 4.46
C VAL A 202 5.73 17.57 5.28
N ARG A 203 4.66 17.95 4.58
CA ARG A 203 3.45 18.54 5.17
C ARG A 203 2.34 17.49 5.25
N PHE A 204 1.56 17.58 6.33
CA PHE A 204 0.54 16.60 6.68
C PHE A 204 -0.87 17.13 6.51
N PRO A 205 -1.77 16.36 5.88
CA PRO A 205 -3.18 16.71 5.88
C PRO A 205 -3.70 16.66 7.33
N LYS A 206 -4.53 17.64 7.71
CA LYS A 206 -5.19 17.65 9.03
C LYS A 206 -6.17 16.49 9.16
N ASP A 207 -6.89 16.23 8.08
CA ASP A 207 -7.78 15.08 7.92
C ASP A 207 -7.17 14.18 6.84
N TYR A 208 -6.43 13.16 7.28
CA TYR A 208 -5.76 12.25 6.35
C TYR A 208 -6.74 11.27 5.68
N LYS A 209 -7.89 10.98 6.32
CA LYS A 209 -8.91 10.07 5.77
C LYS A 209 -9.62 10.71 4.57
N ASN A 210 -9.77 12.03 4.57
CA ASN A 210 -10.34 12.81 3.46
C ASN A 210 -9.29 13.58 2.64
N SER A 211 -8.02 13.15 2.69
CA SER A 211 -6.95 13.84 1.95
C SER A 211 -6.99 13.55 0.46
N ALA A 212 -6.79 14.57 -0.36
CA ALA A 212 -6.63 14.41 -1.80
C ALA A 212 -5.25 13.84 -2.12
N PHE A 213 -5.19 12.66 -2.72
CA PHE A 213 -3.93 12.12 -3.22
C PHE A 213 -3.74 12.45 -4.70
N ARG A 214 -2.89 13.44 -4.99
CA ARG A 214 -2.65 13.95 -6.35
C ARG A 214 -1.57 13.18 -7.11
N MET A 215 -0.61 12.54 -6.42
CA MET A 215 0.59 11.94 -7.01
C MET A 215 0.32 10.50 -7.48
N ILE A 216 -0.66 10.36 -8.37
CA ILE A 216 -1.14 9.06 -8.85
C ILE A 216 -0.41 8.55 -10.10
N ASP A 217 0.36 9.41 -10.76
CA ASP A 217 1.06 9.12 -12.01
C ASP A 217 2.51 9.65 -11.98
N ILE A 218 3.35 9.10 -12.87
CA ILE A 218 4.77 9.45 -12.94
C ILE A 218 5.02 10.94 -13.25
N ASN A 219 4.20 11.57 -14.09
CA ASN A 219 4.40 12.96 -14.51
C ASN A 219 4.17 13.91 -13.32
N THR A 220 3.12 13.65 -12.54
CA THR A 220 2.81 14.39 -11.32
C THR A 220 3.82 14.10 -10.21
N CYS A 221 4.30 12.85 -10.08
CA CYS A 221 5.34 12.50 -9.11
C CYS A 221 6.67 13.21 -9.39
N LEU A 222 7.11 13.26 -10.65
CA LEU A 222 8.35 13.94 -11.05
C LEU A 222 8.24 15.46 -10.94
N MET A 223 7.06 16.04 -11.22
CA MET A 223 6.76 17.45 -10.94
C MET A 223 6.88 17.71 -9.43
N PHE A 224 6.19 16.92 -8.60
CA PHE A 224 6.22 17.08 -7.15
C PHE A 224 7.66 17.02 -6.63
N TYR A 225 8.46 16.04 -7.06
CA TYR A 225 9.83 15.88 -6.60
C TYR A 225 10.71 17.11 -6.90
N ARG A 226 10.63 17.62 -8.13
CA ARG A 226 11.33 18.84 -8.54
C ARG A 226 10.90 20.04 -7.70
N ASP A 227 9.60 20.30 -7.69
CA ASP A 227 9.00 21.47 -7.06
C ASP A 227 9.21 21.43 -5.53
N TRP A 228 9.28 20.24 -4.94
CA TRP A 228 9.56 20.04 -3.52
C TRP A 228 10.98 20.48 -3.15
N ILE A 229 11.98 20.06 -3.94
CA ILE A 229 13.38 20.43 -3.72
C ILE A 229 13.64 21.90 -4.07
N MET A 230 12.89 22.45 -5.01
CA MET A 230 12.88 23.89 -5.35
C MET A 230 12.11 24.75 -4.33
N GLU A 231 11.54 24.14 -3.29
CA GLU A 231 10.77 24.82 -2.23
C GLU A 231 9.55 25.62 -2.75
N GLU A 232 8.88 25.12 -3.79
CA GLU A 232 7.69 25.77 -4.36
C GLU A 232 6.58 25.93 -3.30
N ASN A 233 6.09 27.17 -3.16
CA ASN A 233 5.23 27.56 -2.04
C ASN A 233 3.90 26.80 -1.99
N TYR A 234 3.34 26.42 -3.15
CA TYR A 234 2.06 25.72 -3.20
C TYR A 234 2.12 24.35 -2.48
N LEU A 235 3.27 23.65 -2.53
CA LEU A 235 3.47 22.38 -1.81
C LEU A 235 3.56 22.56 -0.29
N LYS A 236 3.73 23.79 0.20
CA LYS A 236 3.79 24.11 1.63
C LYS A 236 2.50 24.72 2.17
N THR A 237 1.61 25.18 1.30
CA THR A 237 0.44 26.00 1.65
C THR A 237 -0.89 25.41 1.22
N ASP A 238 -0.93 24.70 0.09
CA ASP A 238 -2.13 24.01 -0.38
C ASP A 238 -2.17 22.59 0.19
N SER A 239 -3.12 22.35 1.10
CA SER A 239 -3.26 21.08 1.80
C SER A 239 -3.63 19.90 0.88
N SER A 240 -4.09 20.16 -0.34
CA SER A 240 -4.38 19.10 -1.31
C SER A 240 -3.14 18.46 -1.91
N TRP A 241 -1.95 19.00 -1.64
CA TRP A 241 -0.65 18.41 -2.00
C TRP A 241 0.03 17.69 -0.84
N PHE A 242 -0.55 17.73 0.36
CA PHE A 242 0.05 17.13 1.54
C PHE A 242 -0.06 15.61 1.44
N THR A 243 0.97 14.90 1.91
CA THR A 243 1.04 13.44 1.85
C THR A 243 1.26 12.84 3.21
N TYR A 244 0.79 11.60 3.37
CA TYR A 244 0.93 10.82 4.59
C TYR A 244 1.17 9.37 4.23
N CYS A 245 1.93 8.63 5.05
CA CYS A 245 1.93 7.17 5.03
C CYS A 245 2.09 6.56 3.61
N ALA A 246 1.13 5.77 3.14
CA ALA A 246 1.18 5.02 1.91
C ALA A 246 1.15 5.90 0.66
N ALA A 247 0.43 7.03 0.70
CA ALA A 247 0.46 8.03 -0.35
C ALA A 247 1.88 8.60 -0.52
N HIS A 248 2.56 8.89 0.58
CA HIS A 248 3.94 9.37 0.56
C HIS A 248 4.90 8.30 0.02
N LYS A 249 4.79 7.05 0.47
CA LYS A 249 5.65 5.96 0.00
C LYS A 249 5.38 5.55 -1.45
N THR A 250 4.17 5.77 -1.97
CA THR A 250 3.85 5.61 -3.40
C THR A 250 4.58 6.65 -4.25
N LEU A 251 4.62 7.91 -3.81
CA LEU A 251 5.41 8.97 -4.44
C LEU A 251 6.91 8.64 -4.42
N VAL A 252 7.46 8.27 -3.25
CA VAL A 252 8.86 7.85 -3.10
C VAL A 252 9.20 6.73 -4.07
N THR A 253 8.36 5.70 -4.12
CA THR A 253 8.58 4.54 -4.98
C THR A 253 8.57 4.92 -6.46
N THR A 254 7.60 5.72 -6.87
CA THR A 254 7.46 6.14 -8.26
C THR A 254 8.67 6.95 -8.72
N VAL A 255 9.17 7.87 -7.89
CA VAL A 255 10.39 8.64 -8.22
C VAL A 255 11.63 7.73 -8.20
N ALA A 256 11.80 6.91 -7.17
CA ALA A 256 13.00 6.06 -6.99
C ALA A 256 13.17 5.02 -8.10
N LEU A 257 12.09 4.52 -8.70
CA LEU A 257 12.16 3.57 -9.82
C LEU A 257 12.48 4.23 -11.18
N ASN A 258 12.30 5.55 -11.29
CA ASN A 258 12.30 6.24 -12.58
C ASN A 258 13.37 7.33 -12.73
N LEU A 259 13.93 7.82 -11.62
CA LEU A 259 14.98 8.84 -11.62
C LEU A 259 16.24 8.31 -10.93
N PRO A 260 17.21 7.77 -11.68
CA PRO A 260 18.58 7.61 -11.19
C PRO A 260 19.15 8.97 -10.79
N HIS A 261 19.79 9.04 -9.63
CA HIS A 261 20.39 10.25 -9.07
C HIS A 261 21.80 10.45 -9.62
N ASN A 262 21.85 10.87 -10.88
CA ASN A 262 23.05 11.36 -11.56
C ASN A 262 22.67 12.50 -12.52
N ARG A 263 23.66 13.31 -12.91
CA ARG A 263 23.43 14.47 -13.76
C ARG A 263 22.76 14.13 -15.10
N ASN A 264 23.14 13.02 -15.74
CA ASN A 264 22.62 12.66 -17.06
C ASN A 264 21.14 12.31 -17.00
N ALA A 265 20.70 11.55 -16.01
CA ALA A 265 19.30 11.19 -15.82
C ALA A 265 18.43 12.42 -15.53
N PHE A 266 18.93 13.36 -14.72
CA PHE A 266 18.23 14.63 -14.48
C PHE A 266 18.08 15.44 -15.77
N LYS A 267 19.14 15.58 -16.56
CA LYS A 267 19.10 16.27 -17.86
C LYS A 267 18.17 15.59 -18.85
N GLU A 268 18.11 14.27 -18.84
CA GLU A 268 17.25 13.50 -19.73
C GLU A 268 15.76 13.73 -19.43
N ILE A 269 15.38 13.76 -18.16
CA ILE A 269 13.97 13.86 -17.74
C ILE A 269 13.49 15.32 -17.70
N TYR A 270 14.31 16.23 -17.19
CA TYR A 270 13.94 17.64 -16.98
C TYR A 270 14.45 18.55 -18.10
N GLY A 271 15.21 18.03 -19.06
CA GLY A 271 15.85 18.80 -20.13
C GLY A 271 17.25 19.27 -19.77
N GLU A 272 18.03 19.62 -20.79
CA GLU A 272 19.49 19.86 -20.69
C GLU A 272 19.85 20.92 -19.63
N THR A 273 19.15 22.05 -19.63
CA THR A 273 19.44 23.19 -18.74
C THR A 273 18.79 23.01 -17.37
N GLU A 274 17.47 22.78 -17.32
CA GLU A 274 16.73 22.65 -16.06
C GLU A 274 17.20 21.43 -15.27
N GLY A 275 17.44 20.29 -15.92
CA GLY A 275 17.95 19.08 -15.27
C GLY A 275 19.35 19.25 -14.70
N ALA A 276 20.25 19.95 -15.41
CA ALA A 276 21.57 20.24 -14.87
C ALA A 276 21.50 21.12 -13.60
N GLN A 277 20.70 22.19 -13.64
CA GLN A 277 20.48 23.08 -12.49
C GLN A 277 19.80 22.35 -11.33
N PHE A 278 18.82 21.51 -11.64
CA PHE A 278 18.11 20.72 -10.65
C PHE A 278 19.05 19.72 -9.95
N PHE A 279 19.94 19.06 -10.69
CA PHE A 279 20.95 18.18 -10.09
C PHE A 279 21.94 18.95 -9.20
N ASP A 280 22.38 20.14 -9.62
CA ASP A 280 23.24 21.00 -8.79
C ASP A 280 22.56 21.40 -7.48
N LEU A 281 21.27 21.74 -7.53
CA LEU A 281 20.48 22.04 -6.35
C LEU A 281 20.29 20.80 -5.46
N PHE A 282 20.04 19.63 -6.04
CA PHE A 282 19.98 18.36 -5.31
C PHE A 282 21.29 18.11 -4.54
N CYS A 283 22.45 18.21 -5.20
CA CYS A 283 23.75 18.02 -4.56
C CYS A 283 23.99 19.02 -3.43
N LYS A 284 23.61 20.30 -3.64
CA LYS A 284 23.69 21.34 -2.60
C LYS A 284 22.83 21.01 -1.39
N ASN A 285 21.58 20.59 -1.61
CA ASN A 285 20.64 20.30 -0.54
C ASN A 285 20.96 18.96 0.16
N TYR A 286 21.66 18.05 -0.50
CA TYR A 286 22.12 16.79 0.10
C TYR A 286 23.01 17.04 1.32
N PHE A 287 23.94 18.01 1.24
CA PHE A 287 24.79 18.40 2.36
C PHE A 287 23.96 18.89 3.56
N ALA A 288 22.94 19.71 3.32
CA ALA A 288 22.06 20.20 4.38
C ALA A 288 21.25 19.06 5.05
N LEU A 289 20.96 18.00 4.30
CA LEU A 289 20.14 16.88 4.75
C LEU A 289 20.93 15.78 5.47
N VAL A 290 22.15 15.49 4.98
CA VAL A 290 22.95 14.33 5.41
C VAL A 290 24.21 14.75 6.17
N GLY A 291 24.67 15.99 6.00
CA GLY A 291 25.89 16.51 6.63
C GLY A 291 27.18 16.16 5.89
N GLU A 292 27.10 15.61 4.67
CA GLU A 292 28.23 15.25 3.82
C GLU A 292 27.98 15.69 2.37
N GLU A 293 29.04 15.94 1.61
CA GLU A 293 28.92 16.33 0.19
C GLU A 293 28.40 15.16 -0.65
N PHE A 294 27.63 15.47 -1.71
CA PHE A 294 27.24 14.48 -2.70
C PHE A 294 28.35 14.32 -3.75
N THR A 295 28.94 13.13 -3.80
CA THR A 295 30.10 12.74 -4.60
C THR A 295 29.69 11.77 -5.71
N PRO A 296 30.53 11.56 -6.74
CA PRO A 296 30.25 10.58 -7.79
C PRO A 296 29.98 9.16 -7.26
N ASP A 297 30.61 8.76 -6.15
CA ASP A 297 30.37 7.46 -5.52
C ASP A 297 28.98 7.35 -4.89
N GLN A 298 28.29 8.46 -4.65
CA GLN A 298 26.89 8.51 -4.19
C GLN A 298 25.89 8.57 -5.35
N GLU A 299 26.32 8.79 -6.60
CA GLU A 299 25.43 8.72 -7.76
C GLU A 299 24.82 7.33 -7.91
N THR A 300 23.63 7.28 -8.50
CA THR A 300 23.01 6.02 -8.91
C THR A 300 22.84 5.99 -10.41
N ASN A 301 23.09 4.83 -11.02
CA ASN A 301 22.98 4.66 -12.46
C ASN A 301 22.39 3.28 -12.76
N PHE A 302 21.22 3.29 -13.39
CA PHE A 302 20.51 2.10 -13.83
C PHE A 302 19.50 2.50 -14.91
N GLU A 303 19.02 1.52 -15.67
CA GLU A 303 17.93 1.75 -16.61
C GLU A 303 16.61 1.96 -15.84
N PRO A 304 15.95 3.12 -15.96
CA PRO A 304 14.73 3.42 -15.20
C PRO A 304 13.52 2.63 -15.70
N LEU A 305 12.51 2.46 -14.83
CA LEU A 305 11.31 1.67 -15.10
C LEU A 305 10.57 2.15 -16.37
N TRP A 306 10.39 3.46 -16.55
CA TRP A 306 9.73 4.00 -17.75
C TRP A 306 10.40 3.55 -19.06
N ARG A 307 11.73 3.44 -19.08
CA ARG A 307 12.47 3.00 -20.27
C ARG A 307 12.29 1.51 -20.48
N LYS A 308 12.30 0.71 -19.40
CA LYS A 308 12.01 -0.74 -19.45
C LYS A 308 10.60 -1.04 -19.95
N GLU A 309 9.65 -0.15 -19.67
CA GLU A 309 8.27 -0.21 -20.20
C GLU A 309 8.14 0.33 -21.63
N GLY A 310 9.23 0.79 -22.24
CA GLY A 310 9.23 1.32 -23.61
C GLY A 310 8.63 2.71 -23.76
N LEU A 311 8.50 3.47 -22.67
CA LEU A 311 8.07 4.87 -22.72
C LEU A 311 9.21 5.77 -23.19
N SER A 312 8.86 6.93 -23.75
CA SER A 312 9.82 7.98 -24.09
C SER A 312 9.89 9.07 -23.02
N THR A 313 10.96 9.86 -23.02
CA THR A 313 11.12 11.02 -22.14
C THR A 313 9.99 12.04 -22.34
N ALA A 314 9.52 12.24 -23.56
CA ALA A 314 8.38 13.12 -23.86
C ALA A 314 7.06 12.64 -23.21
N GLN A 315 6.91 11.33 -23.02
CA GLN A 315 5.73 10.74 -22.37
C GLN A 315 5.76 10.86 -20.84
N ILE A 316 6.95 10.85 -20.24
CA ILE A 316 7.14 10.94 -18.79
C ILE A 316 7.55 12.32 -18.29
N LYS A 317 7.60 13.33 -19.18
CA LYS A 317 8.01 14.68 -18.79
C LYS A 317 7.19 15.17 -17.58
N PRO A 318 7.82 15.83 -16.60
CA PRO A 318 7.11 16.40 -15.47
C PRO A 318 6.16 17.50 -15.96
N PHE A 319 5.04 17.65 -15.27
CA PHE A 319 4.17 18.81 -15.45
C PHE A 319 4.86 20.11 -14.99
N THR A 320 4.49 21.22 -15.61
CA THR A 320 4.45 22.51 -14.89
C THR A 320 3.18 22.58 -14.05
N VAL A 321 3.19 23.35 -12.96
CA VAL A 321 2.00 23.51 -12.11
C VAL A 321 0.77 24.01 -12.88
N LYS A 322 0.98 24.86 -13.90
CA LYS A 322 -0.08 25.35 -14.79
C LYS A 322 -0.65 24.24 -15.67
N GLU A 323 0.20 23.41 -16.27
CA GLU A 323 -0.26 22.27 -17.07
C GLU A 323 -1.02 21.26 -16.22
N TYR A 324 -0.54 20.98 -14.99
CA TYR A 324 -1.24 20.11 -14.05
C TYR A 324 -2.64 20.62 -13.74
N TYR A 325 -2.80 21.91 -13.38
CA TYR A 325 -4.11 22.46 -13.09
C TYR A 325 -5.02 22.50 -14.32
N ALA A 326 -4.49 22.79 -15.52
CA ALA A 326 -5.27 22.73 -16.74
C ALA A 326 -5.83 21.31 -17.00
N TYR A 327 -5.01 20.27 -16.78
CA TYR A 327 -5.44 18.89 -16.88
C TYR A 327 -6.43 18.50 -15.77
N ASP A 328 -6.16 18.84 -14.51
CA ASP A 328 -7.04 18.51 -13.37
C ASP A 328 -8.41 19.18 -13.51
N THR A 329 -8.47 20.43 -13.97
CA THR A 329 -9.72 21.11 -14.31
C THR A 329 -10.50 20.37 -15.38
N ALA A 330 -9.86 20.05 -16.53
CA ALA A 330 -10.52 19.33 -17.60
C ALA A 330 -11.04 17.93 -17.17
N ARG A 331 -10.29 17.26 -16.29
CA ARG A 331 -10.69 15.99 -15.68
C ARG A 331 -11.93 16.14 -14.79
N ARG A 332 -11.96 17.13 -13.90
CA ARG A 332 -13.08 17.36 -12.98
C ARG A 332 -14.34 17.86 -13.70
N GLU A 333 -14.18 18.61 -14.78
CA GLU A 333 -15.29 19.12 -15.59
C GLU A 333 -15.80 18.12 -16.62
N GLY A 334 -15.17 16.93 -16.74
CA GLY A 334 -15.57 15.93 -17.74
C GLY A 334 -15.27 16.33 -19.18
N THR A 335 -14.31 17.25 -19.41
CA THR A 335 -13.98 17.80 -20.73
C THR A 335 -12.69 17.22 -21.33
N LEU A 336 -12.23 16.07 -20.80
CA LEU A 336 -11.02 15.41 -21.30
C LEU A 336 -11.11 15.00 -22.78
N ASP A 337 -12.29 14.79 -23.35
CA ASP A 337 -12.42 14.43 -24.76
C ASP A 337 -12.00 15.57 -25.70
N THR A 338 -12.15 16.82 -25.27
CA THR A 338 -11.77 18.01 -26.04
C THR A 338 -10.47 18.67 -25.56
N PHE A 339 -9.89 18.17 -24.47
CA PHE A 339 -8.65 18.71 -23.90
C PHE A 339 -7.43 18.45 -24.80
N THR A 340 -6.77 19.53 -25.23
CA THR A 340 -5.60 19.49 -26.13
C THR A 340 -4.25 19.62 -25.41
N GLY A 341 -4.26 19.86 -24.10
CA GLY A 341 -3.06 19.97 -23.29
C GLY A 341 -2.36 18.64 -23.02
N PHE A 342 -1.24 18.70 -22.30
CA PHE A 342 -0.49 17.51 -21.93
C PHE A 342 -1.29 16.61 -20.99
N ARG A 343 -1.33 15.31 -21.30
CA ARG A 343 -2.00 14.29 -20.48
C ARG A 343 -0.96 13.39 -19.81
N PRO A 344 -1.15 13.05 -18.53
CA PRO A 344 -0.21 12.18 -17.84
C PRO A 344 -0.31 10.75 -18.37
N ARG A 345 0.68 9.94 -18.00
CA ARG A 345 0.57 8.49 -18.13
C ARG A 345 -0.49 7.94 -17.19
N ARG A 346 -0.95 6.73 -17.50
CA ARG A 346 -1.88 6.02 -16.62
C ARG A 346 -1.18 5.70 -15.29
N PRO A 347 -1.92 5.63 -14.17
CA PRO A 347 -1.37 5.25 -12.86
C PRO A 347 -0.66 3.89 -12.79
N THR A 348 -0.82 3.05 -13.82
CA THR A 348 -0.22 1.72 -13.95
C THR A 348 1.06 1.70 -14.80
N GLN A 349 1.56 2.86 -15.22
CA GLN A 349 2.73 2.97 -16.09
C GLN A 349 3.82 3.79 -15.43
N ALA A 350 5.04 3.27 -15.44
CA ALA A 350 6.19 3.83 -14.75
C ALA A 350 5.92 4.08 -13.25
N THR A 351 5.16 3.20 -12.61
CA THR A 351 4.86 3.23 -11.18
C THR A 351 5.19 1.86 -10.56
N GLY A 352 5.59 1.83 -9.29
CA GLY A 352 5.84 0.55 -8.59
C GLY A 352 4.54 -0.24 -8.34
N TRP A 353 3.43 0.49 -8.19
CA TRP A 353 2.06 0.00 -8.12
C TRP A 353 1.12 1.15 -8.44
N ALA A 354 -0.11 0.82 -8.86
CA ALA A 354 -1.16 1.81 -8.99
C ALA A 354 -1.80 2.11 -7.61
N PRO A 355 -2.20 3.36 -7.35
CA PRO A 355 -3.07 3.67 -6.22
C PRO A 355 -4.40 2.92 -6.36
N GLN A 356 -4.91 2.40 -5.25
CA GLN A 356 -6.21 1.70 -5.23
C GLN A 356 -7.36 2.68 -5.43
N GLN A 357 -8.34 2.27 -6.22
CA GLN A 357 -9.62 2.94 -6.36
C GLN A 357 -10.59 2.48 -5.26
N ALA A 358 -11.70 3.21 -5.07
CA ALA A 358 -12.77 2.77 -4.17
C ALA A 358 -13.27 1.36 -4.50
N ALA A 359 -13.40 1.04 -5.80
CA ALA A 359 -13.78 -0.29 -6.25
C ALA A 359 -12.76 -1.37 -5.85
N ASP A 360 -11.46 -1.07 -5.91
CA ASP A 360 -10.41 -2.02 -5.49
C ASP A 360 -10.49 -2.30 -3.99
N VAL A 361 -10.73 -1.26 -3.17
CA VAL A 361 -10.88 -1.38 -1.72
C VAL A 361 -12.09 -2.26 -1.38
N ILE A 362 -13.24 -1.98 -1.99
CA ILE A 362 -14.47 -2.77 -1.82
C ILE A 362 -14.24 -4.23 -2.23
N LEU A 363 -13.63 -4.45 -3.40
CA LEU A 363 -13.34 -5.79 -3.89
C LEU A 363 -12.42 -6.56 -2.93
N ASN A 364 -11.32 -5.95 -2.46
CA ASN A 364 -10.39 -6.60 -1.54
C ASN A 364 -11.08 -6.95 -0.22
N PHE A 365 -11.91 -6.05 0.33
CA PHE A 365 -12.67 -6.33 1.54
C PHE A 365 -13.67 -7.47 1.34
N ILE A 366 -14.36 -7.52 0.20
CA ILE A 366 -15.29 -8.60 -0.11
C ILE A 366 -14.53 -9.91 -0.29
N GLU A 367 -13.49 -9.95 -1.12
CA GLU A 367 -12.69 -11.15 -1.35
C GLU A 367 -12.13 -11.71 -0.03
N ALA A 368 -11.77 -10.84 0.92
CA ALA A 368 -11.24 -11.24 2.22
C ALA A 368 -12.31 -11.61 3.25
N TYR A 369 -13.33 -10.79 3.45
CA TYR A 369 -14.20 -10.89 4.64
C TYR A 369 -15.68 -11.08 4.32
N ALA A 370 -16.15 -10.74 3.12
CA ALA A 370 -17.57 -10.80 2.77
C ALA A 370 -17.87 -11.65 1.53
N GLY A 371 -16.95 -12.53 1.15
CA GLY A 371 -17.00 -13.24 -0.12
C GLY A 371 -18.22 -14.16 -0.20
N PHE A 372 -18.92 -14.13 -1.33
CA PHE A 372 -20.13 -14.93 -1.59
C PHE A 372 -20.00 -16.40 -1.16
N GLN A 373 -18.85 -17.02 -1.41
CA GLN A 373 -18.60 -18.44 -1.11
C GLN A 373 -18.59 -18.76 0.40
N TYR A 374 -18.28 -17.77 1.24
CA TYR A 374 -18.08 -17.96 2.68
C TYR A 374 -19.15 -17.24 3.51
N ALA A 375 -19.45 -15.99 3.15
CA ALA A 375 -20.41 -15.15 3.87
C ALA A 375 -21.85 -15.24 3.31
N GLY A 376 -22.02 -15.77 2.09
CA GLY A 376 -23.29 -15.83 1.39
C GLY A 376 -23.64 -14.56 0.61
N ALA A 377 -24.61 -14.68 -0.29
CA ALA A 377 -24.92 -13.63 -1.27
C ALA A 377 -25.51 -12.36 -0.64
N ILE A 378 -26.44 -12.53 0.31
CA ILE A 378 -27.08 -11.40 1.00
C ILE A 378 -26.01 -10.54 1.67
N VAL A 379 -25.11 -11.17 2.42
CA VAL A 379 -24.05 -10.46 3.15
C VAL A 379 -23.10 -9.75 2.19
N CYS A 380 -22.65 -10.43 1.12
CA CYS A 380 -21.82 -9.83 0.08
C CYS A 380 -22.49 -8.58 -0.54
N CYS A 381 -23.76 -8.70 -0.94
CA CYS A 381 -24.55 -7.60 -1.50
C CYS A 381 -24.74 -6.45 -0.52
N SER A 382 -25.10 -6.75 0.74
CA SER A 382 -25.25 -5.75 1.80
C SER A 382 -23.93 -5.03 2.08
N THR A 383 -22.79 -5.71 2.03
CA THR A 383 -21.47 -5.08 2.15
C THR A 383 -21.23 -4.10 1.02
N ILE A 384 -21.46 -4.48 -0.25
CA ILE A 384 -21.34 -3.56 -1.40
C ILE A 384 -22.22 -2.33 -1.17
N MET A 385 -23.48 -2.50 -0.79
CA MET A 385 -24.38 -1.37 -0.53
C MET A 385 -23.95 -0.52 0.66
N GLY A 386 -23.34 -1.13 1.69
CA GLY A 386 -22.85 -0.43 2.87
C GLY A 386 -21.75 0.58 2.60
N TYR A 387 -21.02 0.47 1.49
CA TYR A 387 -20.01 1.46 1.07
C TYR A 387 -20.59 2.71 0.40
N MET A 388 -21.88 2.73 0.06
CA MET A 388 -22.49 3.79 -0.74
C MET A 388 -22.20 5.18 -0.17
N THR A 389 -22.48 5.42 1.11
CA THR A 389 -22.28 6.74 1.74
C THR A 389 -20.83 7.22 1.68
N GLU A 390 -19.87 6.36 2.01
CA GLU A 390 -18.45 6.73 2.00
C GLU A 390 -17.96 7.01 0.57
N VAL A 391 -18.44 6.22 -0.40
CA VAL A 391 -18.05 6.39 -1.81
C VAL A 391 -18.67 7.64 -2.40
N THR A 392 -19.95 7.92 -2.16
CA THR A 392 -20.61 9.13 -2.67
C THR A 392 -19.98 10.39 -2.08
N GLU A 393 -19.67 10.39 -0.78
CA GLU A 393 -18.98 11.49 -0.11
C GLU A 393 -17.57 11.72 -0.67
N ARG A 394 -16.75 10.66 -0.79
CA ARG A 394 -15.35 10.80 -1.22
C ARG A 394 -15.18 11.05 -2.71
N MET A 395 -16.03 10.44 -3.54
CA MET A 395 -15.93 10.53 -5.00
C MET A 395 -16.73 11.71 -5.57
N GLY A 396 -17.65 12.29 -4.79
CA GLY A 396 -18.52 13.37 -5.24
C GLY A 396 -19.54 12.92 -6.30
N ILE A 397 -19.92 11.63 -6.27
CA ILE A 397 -20.96 11.07 -7.15
C ILE A 397 -22.30 11.00 -6.40
N SER A 398 -23.40 10.99 -7.14
CA SER A 398 -24.74 10.80 -6.56
C SER A 398 -24.98 9.34 -6.11
N GLU A 399 -25.93 9.14 -5.19
CA GLU A 399 -26.39 7.80 -4.81
C GLU A 399 -26.95 7.03 -6.02
N ASP A 400 -27.64 7.73 -6.93
CA ASP A 400 -28.16 7.13 -8.17
C ASP A 400 -27.03 6.60 -9.06
N GLU A 401 -25.94 7.35 -9.23
CA GLU A 401 -24.76 6.90 -9.99
C GLU A 401 -24.09 5.68 -9.32
N TYR A 402 -24.01 5.67 -7.99
CA TYR A 402 -23.51 4.52 -7.24
C TYR A 402 -24.39 3.29 -7.49
N ILE A 403 -25.70 3.42 -7.31
CA ILE A 403 -26.67 2.33 -7.49
C ILE A 403 -26.62 1.80 -8.92
N GLN A 404 -26.58 2.66 -9.93
CA GLN A 404 -26.47 2.25 -11.34
C GLN A 404 -25.21 1.41 -11.59
N THR A 405 -24.12 1.70 -10.89
CA THR A 405 -22.86 0.95 -10.98
C THR A 405 -22.90 -0.37 -10.21
N ALA A 406 -23.46 -0.35 -8.99
CA ALA A 406 -23.51 -1.50 -8.09
C ALA A 406 -24.54 -2.54 -8.52
N LEU A 407 -25.71 -2.11 -9.01
CA LEU A 407 -26.88 -2.95 -9.26
C LEU A 407 -26.58 -4.18 -10.16
N PRO A 408 -25.89 -4.06 -11.31
CA PRO A 408 -25.57 -5.23 -12.13
C PRO A 408 -24.67 -6.25 -11.42
N ILE A 409 -23.81 -5.80 -10.50
CA ILE A 409 -22.94 -6.66 -9.70
C ILE A 409 -23.78 -7.44 -8.68
N LEU A 410 -24.70 -6.74 -7.98
CA LEU A 410 -25.62 -7.36 -7.02
C LEU A 410 -26.52 -8.41 -7.70
N GLU A 411 -27.10 -8.06 -8.85
CA GLU A 411 -27.93 -8.99 -9.65
C GLU A 411 -27.14 -10.24 -10.05
N THR A 412 -25.88 -10.07 -10.46
CA THR A 412 -25.01 -11.20 -10.82
C THR A 412 -24.76 -12.13 -9.63
N ILE A 413 -24.46 -11.57 -8.45
CA ILE A 413 -24.24 -12.35 -7.22
C ILE A 413 -25.52 -13.10 -6.82
N MET A 414 -26.66 -12.41 -6.88
CA MET A 414 -27.96 -12.96 -6.50
C MET A 414 -28.46 -14.03 -7.47
N MET A 415 -28.23 -13.84 -8.77
CA MET A 415 -28.52 -14.85 -9.78
C MET A 415 -27.65 -16.09 -9.55
N ALA A 416 -26.35 -15.93 -9.29
CA ALA A 416 -25.46 -17.06 -8.98
C ALA A 416 -25.92 -17.83 -7.75
N HIS A 417 -26.30 -17.11 -6.68
CA HIS A 417 -26.91 -17.69 -5.48
C HIS A 417 -28.18 -18.48 -5.81
N ALA A 418 -29.10 -17.86 -6.55
CA ALA A 418 -30.34 -18.52 -6.93
C ALA A 418 -30.10 -19.75 -7.82
N MET A 419 -29.13 -19.75 -8.71
CA MET A 419 -28.77 -20.94 -9.51
C MET A 419 -28.26 -22.09 -8.63
N ILE A 420 -27.42 -21.80 -7.63
CA ILE A 420 -26.91 -22.80 -6.69
C ILE A 420 -28.05 -23.45 -5.88
N TYR A 421 -29.03 -22.65 -5.46
CA TYR A 421 -30.15 -23.12 -4.63
C TYR A 421 -31.40 -23.52 -5.43
N ALA A 422 -31.51 -23.15 -6.71
CA ALA A 422 -32.57 -23.61 -7.62
C ALA A 422 -32.48 -25.12 -7.83
N ALA A 423 -31.29 -25.72 -7.71
CA ALA A 423 -31.13 -27.17 -7.67
C ALA A 423 -31.82 -27.83 -6.45
N LYS A 424 -32.13 -27.08 -5.38
CA LYS A 424 -32.91 -27.58 -4.23
C LYS A 424 -34.43 -27.54 -4.46
N GLY A 425 -34.89 -27.00 -5.59
CA GLY A 425 -36.29 -26.95 -6.01
C GLY A 425 -36.39 -26.61 -7.49
N ALA A 426 -36.13 -27.60 -8.35
CA ALA A 426 -35.95 -27.39 -9.79
C ALA A 426 -37.17 -26.74 -10.45
N THR A 427 -36.97 -25.58 -11.07
CA THR A 427 -37.92 -24.92 -11.98
C THR A 427 -37.28 -24.81 -13.36
N SER A 428 -38.10 -24.74 -14.41
CA SER A 428 -37.61 -24.62 -15.79
C SER A 428 -36.97 -23.26 -16.10
N ASP A 429 -37.05 -22.31 -15.16
CA ASP A 429 -36.67 -20.92 -15.29
C ASP A 429 -36.37 -20.35 -13.89
N TYR A 430 -35.28 -19.60 -13.72
CA TYR A 430 -34.86 -19.06 -12.42
C TYR A 430 -35.81 -17.97 -11.91
N GLU A 431 -36.44 -17.20 -12.82
CA GLU A 431 -37.41 -16.16 -12.46
C GLU A 431 -38.66 -16.71 -11.76
N LYS A 432 -38.92 -18.00 -11.94
CA LYS A 432 -40.05 -18.73 -11.33
C LYS A 432 -39.67 -19.43 -10.03
N SER A 433 -38.40 -19.38 -9.64
CA SER A 433 -37.95 -19.96 -8.38
C SER A 433 -38.51 -19.15 -7.22
N THR A 434 -39.32 -19.78 -6.38
CA THR A 434 -39.83 -19.17 -5.13
C THR A 434 -38.68 -18.69 -4.26
N TYR A 435 -37.56 -19.42 -4.27
CA TYR A 435 -36.34 -19.03 -3.57
C TYR A 435 -35.71 -17.75 -4.14
N TYR A 436 -35.60 -17.63 -5.47
CA TYR A 436 -35.10 -16.40 -6.12
C TYR A 436 -35.96 -15.19 -5.76
N LEU A 437 -37.29 -15.30 -5.92
CA LEU A 437 -38.22 -14.21 -5.65
C LEU A 437 -38.20 -13.76 -4.18
N GLN A 438 -38.13 -14.70 -3.23
CA GLN A 438 -38.05 -14.39 -1.81
C GLN A 438 -36.73 -13.72 -1.44
N THR A 439 -35.62 -14.22 -1.98
CA THR A 439 -34.28 -13.69 -1.65
C THR A 439 -34.06 -12.32 -2.31
N PHE A 440 -34.51 -12.12 -3.55
CA PHE A 440 -34.46 -10.83 -4.24
C PHE A 440 -35.39 -9.81 -3.57
N GLY A 441 -36.61 -10.20 -3.19
CA GLY A 441 -37.53 -9.33 -2.45
C GLY A 441 -36.97 -8.82 -1.12
N ALA A 442 -36.22 -9.65 -0.39
CA ALA A 442 -35.61 -9.27 0.89
C ALA A 442 -34.50 -8.20 0.75
N LEU A 443 -33.90 -8.02 -0.43
CA LEU A 443 -32.84 -7.03 -0.67
C LEU A 443 -33.36 -5.63 -1.01
N TYR A 444 -34.52 -5.53 -1.65
CA TYR A 444 -35.08 -4.25 -2.12
C TYR A 444 -36.22 -3.71 -1.25
N LEU A 445 -36.80 -4.54 -0.38
CA LEU A 445 -37.94 -4.17 0.47
C LEU A 445 -37.63 -4.29 1.98
N GLY A 446 -36.40 -4.67 2.34
CA GLY A 446 -35.93 -4.86 3.72
C GLY A 446 -35.19 -3.66 4.27
#